data_AF-A0A919ZDI9-F1
#
_entry.id   AF-A0A919ZDI9-F1
#
_cell.length_a   1.000
_cell.length_b   1.000
_cell.length_c   1.000
_cell.angle_alpha   90.00
_cell.angle_beta   90.00
_cell.angle_gamma   90.00
#
_symmetry.space_group_name_H-M   'P 1'
#
loop_
_entity.id
_entity.type
_entity.pdbx_description
1 polymer ?
#
loop_
_entity_poly.entity_id
_entity_poly.type
_entity_poly.pdbx_seq_one_letter_code
_entity_poly.pdbx_strand_id
1 'polypeptide(L)'
;MNEQRMNGRVMVAVGTYASREEAGLHLYALQPETRKLTESDTAHGLERPSFVRVDPARGRLYTVSETGEGEVVSFTRHSETGRWERKNAQPTLGGAPCHLSLSENGRWLLVANYSGGNVCLFPLEEDGRIGPMSDMAEHDGNGPRTDRQEGPHPHSIVLDPENRYAFVPDLGIDRIVVYRLDEENGKLVRQHETTVTPGAGPRHFTFHPSGRTAYVINELDNTIIAYAYDGFSGRLEELQIVNALPEGYRETSYCADVHLSPCGRFLYGSNRGHDSIVVFRVDDKDGTLTYVDHTPTQGSFPRNFAVTRDGRMLLAANQESDTIVTYTIDAETGRLTPTGDVITVKKPVCLELYEEPGSE
;
A
#
# COMPACT_ATOMS: atom_id res chain seq x y z
N MET A 1 12.09 22.16 31.36
CA MET A 1 10.66 22.50 31.32
C MET A 1 10.08 21.68 30.17
N ASN A 2 9.44 20.58 30.54
CA ASN A 2 8.63 19.62 29.77
C ASN A 2 9.11 19.11 28.40
N GLU A 3 9.95 18.08 28.41
CA GLU A 3 9.87 16.99 27.43
C GLU A 3 9.02 15.86 28.04
N GLN A 4 7.69 16.04 28.07
CA GLN A 4 6.81 14.88 28.02
C GLN A 4 6.60 14.60 26.53
N ARG A 5 7.47 13.78 25.94
CA ARG A 5 7.14 13.15 24.67
C ARG A 5 5.92 12.27 24.92
N MET A 6 4.77 12.70 24.42
CA MET A 6 3.59 11.85 24.28
C MET A 6 4.00 10.69 23.36
N ASN A 7 4.50 9.59 23.93
CA ASN A 7 4.80 8.38 23.15
C ASN A 7 3.45 7.78 22.75
N GLY A 8 2.96 8.17 21.56
CA GLY A 8 1.79 7.56 20.94
C GLY A 8 1.98 6.05 20.80
N ARG A 9 0.89 5.29 20.95
CA ARG A 9 0.90 3.84 20.78
C ARG A 9 0.89 3.53 19.29
N VAL A 10 1.88 2.79 18.81
CA VAL A 10 1.93 2.32 17.41
C VAL A 10 0.95 1.17 17.25
N MET A 11 0.06 1.30 16.28
CA MET A 11 -0.97 0.34 15.93
C MET A 11 -0.77 -0.17 14.51
N VAL A 12 -1.28 -1.36 14.25
CA VAL A 12 -1.27 -2.02 12.93
C VAL A 12 -2.69 -2.45 12.61
N ALA A 13 -3.28 -1.86 11.57
CA ALA A 13 -4.50 -2.39 10.97
C ALA A 13 -4.14 -3.43 9.92
N VAL A 14 -4.75 -4.62 10.02
CA VAL A 14 -4.44 -5.78 9.19
C VAL A 14 -5.66 -6.16 8.37
N GLY A 15 -5.57 -5.95 7.07
CA GLY A 15 -6.53 -6.41 6.09
C GLY A 15 -6.28 -7.86 5.67
N THR A 16 -7.34 -8.60 5.36
CA THR A 16 -7.28 -10.05 5.05
C THR A 16 -8.14 -10.43 3.85
N TYR A 17 -7.99 -11.68 3.37
CA TYR A 17 -8.93 -12.33 2.45
C TYR A 17 -9.99 -13.19 3.16
N ALA A 18 -10.45 -12.76 4.34
CA ALA A 18 -11.53 -13.39 5.09
C ALA A 18 -12.88 -13.40 4.34
N SER A 19 -13.72 -14.39 4.62
CA SER A 19 -15.15 -14.33 4.27
C SER A 19 -15.93 -13.44 5.26
N ARG A 20 -17.21 -13.13 4.96
CA ARG A 20 -18.03 -12.25 5.81
C ARG A 20 -18.25 -12.79 7.22
N GLU A 21 -18.20 -14.11 7.38
CA GLU A 21 -18.39 -14.82 8.65
C GLU A 21 -17.14 -14.79 9.53
N GLU A 22 -15.97 -14.52 8.94
CA GLU A 22 -14.69 -14.49 9.63
C GLU A 22 -14.37 -13.08 10.15
N ALA A 23 -13.37 -12.98 11.04
CA ALA A 23 -12.78 -11.68 11.35
C ALA A 23 -11.97 -11.23 10.12
N GLY A 24 -12.35 -10.10 9.53
CA GLY A 24 -11.73 -9.62 8.29
C GLY A 24 -10.67 -8.56 8.50
N LEU A 25 -10.89 -7.67 9.47
CA LEU A 25 -9.97 -6.61 9.83
C LEU A 25 -9.49 -6.85 11.26
N HIS A 26 -8.18 -6.91 11.47
CA HIS A 26 -7.59 -7.07 12.80
C HIS A 26 -6.79 -5.82 13.16
N LEU A 27 -6.80 -5.46 14.44
CA LEU A 27 -6.00 -4.35 14.96
C LEU A 27 -5.02 -4.88 15.99
N TYR A 28 -3.75 -4.59 15.80
CA TYR A 28 -2.70 -4.95 16.73
C TYR A 28 -2.03 -3.71 17.29
N ALA A 29 -1.54 -3.80 18.52
CA ALA A 29 -0.60 -2.85 19.08
C ALA A 29 0.82 -3.38 18.99
N LEU A 30 1.71 -2.56 18.44
CA LEU A 30 3.14 -2.83 18.44
C LEU A 30 3.74 -2.35 19.76
N GLN A 31 4.22 -3.30 20.55
CA GLN A 31 4.93 -3.01 21.80
C GLN A 31 6.38 -2.58 21.49
N PRO A 32 6.79 -1.33 21.78
CA PRO A 32 8.11 -0.84 21.37
C PRO A 32 9.28 -1.63 21.98
N GLU A 33 9.15 -2.05 23.24
CA GLU A 33 10.22 -2.71 23.98
C GLU A 33 10.39 -4.18 23.56
N THR A 34 9.28 -4.90 23.43
CA THR A 34 9.30 -6.33 23.10
C THR A 34 9.28 -6.58 21.60
N ARG A 35 8.90 -5.59 20.80
CA ARG A 35 8.69 -5.66 19.34
C ARG A 35 7.57 -6.62 18.93
N LYS A 36 6.72 -6.99 19.90
CA LYS A 36 5.59 -7.90 19.71
C LYS A 36 4.33 -7.17 19.29
N LEU A 37 3.52 -7.84 18.48
CA LEU A 37 2.14 -7.43 18.23
C LEU A 37 1.21 -8.09 19.24
N THR A 38 0.29 -7.32 19.80
CA THR A 38 -0.80 -7.80 20.67
C THR A 38 -2.13 -7.41 20.06
N GLU A 39 -3.03 -8.38 19.85
CA GLU A 39 -4.34 -8.10 19.27
C GLU A 39 -5.14 -7.19 20.20
N SER A 40 -5.75 -6.17 19.62
CA SER A 40 -6.47 -5.11 20.33
C SER A 40 -7.96 -5.11 20.00
N ASP A 41 -8.33 -5.38 18.74
CA ASP A 41 -9.73 -5.46 18.30
C ASP A 41 -9.82 -6.20 16.95
N THR A 42 -11.02 -6.61 16.58
CA THR A 42 -11.32 -7.24 15.28
C THR A 42 -12.69 -6.80 14.76
N ALA A 43 -12.82 -6.62 13.44
CA ALA A 43 -14.10 -6.34 12.80
C ALA A 43 -14.57 -7.51 11.92
N HIS A 44 -15.86 -7.82 12.01
CA HIS A 44 -16.56 -8.88 11.28
C HIS A 44 -17.55 -8.32 10.25
N GLY A 45 -18.12 -9.18 9.40
CA GLY A 45 -19.13 -8.79 8.42
C GLY A 45 -18.57 -8.09 7.17
N LEU A 46 -17.24 -8.06 7.04
CA LEU A 46 -16.52 -7.57 5.88
C LEU A 46 -16.10 -8.76 5.02
N GLU A 47 -16.30 -8.66 3.72
CA GLU A 47 -15.78 -9.65 2.78
C GLU A 47 -14.47 -9.15 2.20
N ARG A 48 -13.41 -9.94 2.33
CA ARG A 48 -12.10 -9.66 1.71
C ARG A 48 -11.63 -8.21 1.88
N PRO A 49 -11.53 -7.67 3.12
CA PRO A 49 -10.99 -6.34 3.36
C PRO A 49 -9.48 -6.30 3.14
N SER A 50 -9.07 -6.40 1.88
CA SER A 50 -7.70 -6.72 1.49
C SER A 50 -6.75 -5.52 1.52
N PHE A 51 -7.26 -4.31 1.69
CA PHE A 51 -6.47 -3.08 1.72
C PHE A 51 -7.13 -2.01 2.58
N VAL A 52 -6.35 -1.39 3.46
CA VAL A 52 -6.84 -0.52 4.54
C VAL A 52 -6.01 0.77 4.59
N ARG A 53 -6.65 1.91 4.87
CA ARG A 53 -5.99 3.16 5.28
C ARG A 53 -6.64 3.71 6.53
N VAL A 54 -5.82 4.35 7.37
CA VAL A 54 -6.27 4.99 8.60
C VAL A 54 -5.93 6.48 8.56
N ASP A 55 -6.91 7.33 8.87
CA ASP A 55 -6.70 8.74 9.22
C ASP A 55 -6.80 8.87 10.75
N PRO A 56 -5.68 8.71 11.49
CA PRO A 56 -5.70 8.76 12.95
C PRO A 56 -6.03 10.15 13.48
N ALA A 57 -5.72 11.22 12.72
CA ALA A 57 -5.97 12.59 13.13
C ALA A 57 -7.47 12.88 13.22
N ARG A 58 -8.27 12.25 12.34
CA ARG A 58 -9.74 12.37 12.33
C ARG A 58 -10.45 11.15 12.92
N GLY A 59 -9.72 10.12 13.34
CA GLY A 59 -10.27 8.88 13.88
C GLY A 59 -11.10 8.10 12.87
N ARG A 60 -10.64 8.01 11.61
CA ARG A 60 -11.35 7.34 10.50
C ARG A 60 -10.51 6.19 9.93
N LEU A 61 -11.16 5.13 9.49
CA LEU A 61 -10.55 3.98 8.84
C LEU A 61 -11.39 3.60 7.62
N TYR A 62 -10.71 3.34 6.51
CA TYR A 62 -11.33 2.97 5.25
C TYR A 62 -10.73 1.66 4.75
N THR A 63 -11.56 0.76 4.28
CA THR A 63 -11.14 -0.52 3.68
C THR A 63 -11.90 -0.80 2.40
N VAL A 64 -11.25 -1.46 1.45
CA VAL A 64 -11.95 -2.08 0.32
C VAL A 64 -12.73 -3.32 0.79
N SER A 65 -13.67 -3.78 -0.03
CA SER A 65 -14.23 -5.14 -0.04
C SER A 65 -13.93 -5.72 -1.41
N GLU A 66 -12.88 -6.54 -1.53
CA GLU A 66 -12.32 -7.00 -2.81
C GLU A 66 -13.16 -8.15 -3.41
N THR A 67 -14.39 -7.82 -3.79
CA THR A 67 -15.40 -8.72 -4.36
C THR A 67 -15.72 -8.35 -5.80
N GLY A 68 -16.45 -9.20 -6.52
CA GLY A 68 -16.89 -8.89 -7.89
C GLY A 68 -17.83 -7.67 -7.94
N GLU A 69 -18.74 -7.57 -6.97
CA GLU A 69 -19.46 -6.33 -6.65
C GLU A 69 -18.66 -5.59 -5.60
N GLY A 70 -17.66 -4.82 -6.03
CA GLY A 70 -16.69 -4.20 -5.13
C GLY A 70 -17.28 -3.01 -4.36
N GLU A 71 -16.91 -2.87 -3.09
CA GLU A 71 -17.30 -1.75 -2.24
C GLU A 71 -16.10 -1.13 -1.51
N VAL A 72 -16.27 0.09 -1.02
CA VAL A 72 -15.43 0.67 0.04
C VAL A 72 -16.26 0.88 1.30
N VAL A 73 -15.67 0.61 2.46
CA VAL A 73 -16.34 0.63 3.76
C VAL A 73 -15.63 1.59 4.70
N SER A 74 -16.40 2.42 5.39
CA SER A 74 -15.91 3.38 6.38
C SER A 74 -16.20 2.91 7.81
N PHE A 75 -15.22 3.19 8.67
CA PHE A 75 -15.28 3.03 10.11
C PHE A 75 -14.81 4.32 10.79
N THR A 76 -15.35 4.63 11.97
CA THR A 76 -14.79 5.67 12.84
C THR A 76 -14.49 5.12 14.22
N ARG A 77 -13.53 5.74 14.89
CA ARG A 77 -13.16 5.40 16.25
C ARG A 77 -14.16 6.00 17.25
N HIS A 78 -14.75 5.17 18.10
CA HIS A 78 -15.59 5.63 19.20
C HIS A 78 -14.72 6.31 20.27
N SER A 79 -15.07 7.53 20.66
CA SER A 79 -14.25 8.37 21.54
C SER A 79 -14.03 7.76 22.93
N GLU A 80 -15.05 7.10 23.50
CA GLU A 80 -14.94 6.56 24.87
C GLU A 80 -14.31 5.16 24.94
N THR A 81 -14.55 4.31 23.94
CA THR A 81 -14.15 2.89 23.98
C THR A 81 -12.92 2.62 23.12
N GLY A 82 -12.57 3.55 22.23
CA GLY A 82 -11.50 3.39 21.25
C GLY A 82 -11.79 2.37 20.14
N ARG A 83 -12.97 1.74 20.14
CA ARG A 83 -13.38 0.71 19.17
C ARG A 83 -13.76 1.33 17.83
N TRP A 84 -13.59 0.57 16.75
CA TRP A 84 -13.96 1.01 15.42
C TRP A 84 -15.38 0.62 15.06
N GLU A 85 -16.18 1.59 14.64
CA GLU A 85 -17.60 1.42 14.31
C GLU A 85 -17.85 1.68 12.84
N ARG A 86 -18.47 0.70 12.17
CA ARG A 86 -18.86 0.84 10.76
C ARG A 86 -19.87 1.97 10.58
N LYS A 87 -19.64 2.86 9.61
CA LYS A 87 -20.57 3.96 9.27
C LYS A 87 -21.38 3.71 8.02
N ASN A 88 -20.72 3.39 6.91
CA ASN A 88 -21.39 3.03 5.66
C ASN A 88 -20.45 2.28 4.72
N ALA A 89 -21.00 1.87 3.59
CA ALA A 89 -20.25 1.45 2.42
C ALA A 89 -20.77 2.19 1.18
N GLN A 90 -19.94 2.24 0.14
CA GLN A 90 -20.30 2.73 -1.19
C GLN A 90 -19.82 1.73 -2.25
N PRO A 91 -20.63 1.45 -3.29
CA PRO A 91 -20.19 0.63 -4.40
C PRO A 91 -19.10 1.35 -5.18
N THR A 92 -18.09 0.60 -5.61
CA THR A 92 -17.01 1.08 -6.47
C THR A 92 -17.35 1.00 -7.96
N LEU A 93 -18.48 0.35 -8.30
CA LEU A 93 -18.95 0.13 -9.67
C LEU A 93 -17.86 -0.49 -10.58
N GLY A 94 -16.94 -1.24 -9.97
CA GLY A 94 -15.92 -2.05 -10.61
C GLY A 94 -15.68 -3.32 -9.82
N GLY A 95 -15.04 -4.30 -10.45
CA GLY A 95 -14.69 -5.56 -9.81
C GLY A 95 -13.37 -5.49 -9.04
N ALA A 96 -13.33 -6.11 -7.87
CA ALA A 96 -12.13 -6.30 -7.04
C ALA A 96 -11.35 -5.01 -6.74
N PRO A 97 -11.94 -4.04 -6.00
CA PRO A 97 -11.20 -2.90 -5.44
C PRO A 97 -10.05 -3.44 -4.59
N CYS A 98 -8.81 -3.11 -4.96
CA CYS A 98 -7.61 -3.75 -4.41
C CYS A 98 -6.67 -2.77 -3.71
N HIS A 99 -6.92 -1.46 -3.83
CA HIS A 99 -6.12 -0.42 -3.22
C HIS A 99 -6.94 0.85 -3.02
N LEU A 100 -6.68 1.58 -1.94
CA LEU A 100 -7.24 2.91 -1.71
C LEU A 100 -6.21 3.89 -1.15
N SER A 101 -6.43 5.18 -1.39
CA SER A 101 -5.64 6.29 -0.85
C SER A 101 -6.53 7.40 -0.35
N LEU A 102 -6.06 8.11 0.66
CA LEU A 102 -6.72 9.28 1.24
C LEU A 102 -6.00 10.54 0.78
N SER A 103 -6.74 11.59 0.45
CA SER A 103 -6.14 12.91 0.35
C SER A 103 -5.68 13.41 1.71
N GLU A 104 -4.60 14.19 1.75
CA GLU A 104 -3.99 14.67 2.99
C GLU A 104 -4.98 15.51 3.84
N ASN A 105 -5.83 16.28 3.18
CA ASN A 105 -6.87 17.07 3.83
C ASN A 105 -8.05 16.24 4.37
N GLY A 106 -8.07 14.91 4.13
CA GLY A 106 -9.09 13.99 4.61
C GLY A 106 -10.47 14.18 3.96
N ARG A 107 -10.52 14.81 2.77
CA ARG A 107 -11.77 15.09 2.03
C ARG A 107 -12.05 14.12 0.89
N TRP A 108 -11.06 13.36 0.43
CA TRP A 108 -11.20 12.48 -0.72
C TRP A 108 -10.66 11.09 -0.44
N LEU A 109 -11.39 10.09 -0.93
CA LEU A 109 -10.98 8.70 -1.00
C LEU A 109 -10.88 8.28 -2.46
N LEU A 110 -9.70 7.80 -2.85
CA LEU A 110 -9.40 7.32 -4.19
C LEU A 110 -9.29 5.79 -4.15
N VAL A 111 -9.82 5.11 -5.16
CA VAL A 111 -9.89 3.64 -5.20
C VAL A 111 -9.47 3.11 -6.56
N ALA A 112 -8.73 2.00 -6.59
CA ALA A 112 -8.38 1.28 -7.80
C ALA A 112 -9.06 -0.10 -7.84
N ASN A 113 -9.80 -0.38 -8.92
CA ASN A 113 -10.51 -1.64 -9.14
C ASN A 113 -9.73 -2.52 -10.12
N TYR A 114 -9.22 -3.64 -9.63
CA TYR A 114 -8.36 -4.53 -10.41
C TYR A 114 -9.12 -5.17 -11.59
N SER A 115 -10.25 -5.84 -11.32
CA SER A 115 -11.01 -6.53 -12.37
C SER A 115 -11.97 -5.61 -13.12
N GLY A 116 -12.30 -4.44 -12.55
CA GLY A 116 -13.14 -3.43 -13.20
C GLY A 116 -12.40 -2.60 -14.24
N GLY A 117 -11.07 -2.50 -14.16
CA GLY A 117 -10.29 -1.67 -15.09
C GLY A 117 -10.53 -0.17 -14.90
N ASN A 118 -10.93 0.26 -13.70
CA ASN A 118 -11.32 1.64 -13.42
C ASN A 118 -10.81 2.14 -12.06
N VAL A 119 -10.76 3.46 -11.93
CA VAL A 119 -10.49 4.16 -10.66
C VAL A 119 -11.67 5.04 -10.27
N CYS A 120 -11.87 5.22 -8.97
CA CYS A 120 -12.99 5.97 -8.41
C CYS A 120 -12.53 7.06 -7.46
N LEU A 121 -13.33 8.12 -7.34
CA LEU A 121 -13.17 9.21 -6.40
C LEU A 121 -14.46 9.40 -5.58
N PHE A 122 -14.32 9.39 -4.27
CA PHE A 122 -15.42 9.61 -3.32
C PHE A 122 -15.10 10.79 -2.40
N PRO A 123 -16.08 11.68 -2.13
CA PRO A 123 -15.94 12.66 -1.07
C PRO A 123 -16.07 11.99 0.29
N LEU A 124 -15.35 12.53 1.28
CA LEU A 124 -15.40 12.10 2.67
C LEU A 124 -16.09 13.16 3.52
N GLU A 125 -17.13 12.74 4.24
CA GLU A 125 -17.91 13.61 5.11
C GLU A 125 -17.18 13.89 6.43
N GLU A 126 -17.59 14.94 7.14
CA GLU A 126 -17.02 15.31 8.45
C GLU A 126 -17.17 14.22 9.52
N ASP A 127 -18.25 13.44 9.46
CA ASP A 127 -18.51 12.32 10.35
C ASP A 127 -17.79 11.02 9.94
N GLY A 128 -16.92 11.08 8.91
CA GLY A 128 -16.14 9.96 8.40
C GLY A 128 -16.86 9.09 7.37
N ARG A 129 -18.14 9.34 7.07
CA ARG A 129 -18.87 8.60 6.03
C ARG A 129 -18.26 8.84 4.65
N ILE A 130 -18.41 7.84 3.78
CA ILE A 130 -18.07 7.96 2.35
C ILE A 130 -19.31 8.49 1.64
N GLY A 131 -19.23 9.67 1.02
CA GLY A 131 -20.32 10.21 0.21
C GLY A 131 -20.50 9.44 -1.11
N PRO A 132 -21.56 9.72 -1.88
CA PRO A 132 -21.75 9.11 -3.20
C PRO A 132 -20.54 9.35 -4.11
N MET A 133 -20.26 8.41 -5.02
CA MET A 133 -19.14 8.53 -5.97
C MET A 133 -19.22 9.85 -6.74
N SER A 134 -18.12 10.62 -6.70
CA SER A 134 -18.02 11.92 -7.38
C SER A 134 -17.50 11.78 -8.81
N ASP A 135 -16.59 10.83 -9.02
CA ASP A 135 -16.02 10.57 -10.33
C ASP A 135 -15.53 9.14 -10.50
N MET A 136 -15.41 8.73 -11.76
CA MET A 136 -14.87 7.45 -12.17
C MET A 136 -14.14 7.63 -13.50
N ALA A 137 -12.97 7.00 -13.63
CA ALA A 137 -12.25 6.91 -14.89
C ALA A 137 -11.99 5.45 -15.24
N GLU A 138 -12.45 5.04 -16.41
CA GLU A 138 -12.14 3.73 -17.00
C GLU A 138 -10.82 3.82 -17.75
N HIS A 139 -10.02 2.76 -17.66
CA HIS A 139 -8.84 2.58 -18.49
C HIS A 139 -9.20 1.69 -19.69
N ASP A 140 -8.38 1.73 -20.73
CA ASP A 140 -8.53 0.93 -21.95
C ASP A 140 -7.17 0.42 -22.45
N GLY A 141 -7.21 -0.63 -23.28
CA GLY A 141 -6.02 -1.28 -23.82
C GLY A 141 -5.71 -2.62 -23.16
N ASN A 142 -4.57 -3.19 -23.52
CA ASN A 142 -4.08 -4.48 -23.05
C ASN A 142 -2.55 -4.54 -23.16
N GLY A 143 -1.93 -5.47 -22.43
CA GLY A 143 -0.51 -5.79 -22.50
C GLY A 143 -0.24 -7.02 -23.36
N PRO A 144 1.04 -7.41 -23.52
CA PRO A 144 1.41 -8.57 -24.32
C PRO A 144 1.11 -9.92 -23.66
N ARG A 145 0.90 -9.98 -22.33
CA ARG A 145 0.66 -11.24 -21.62
C ARG A 145 -0.81 -11.64 -21.65
N THR A 146 -1.12 -12.70 -22.38
CA THR A 146 -2.51 -13.20 -22.53
C THR A 146 -3.09 -13.83 -21.26
N ASP A 147 -2.26 -14.13 -20.26
CA ASP A 147 -2.67 -14.76 -19.00
C ASP A 147 -3.04 -13.75 -17.90
N ARG A 148 -2.58 -12.50 -18.01
CA ARG A 148 -2.65 -11.49 -16.93
C ARG A 148 -2.90 -10.06 -17.40
N GLN A 149 -2.88 -9.81 -18.72
CA GLN A 149 -2.94 -8.48 -19.34
C GLN A 149 -3.91 -8.46 -20.52
N GLU A 150 -5.03 -9.18 -20.41
CA GLU A 150 -6.10 -9.21 -21.39
C GLU A 150 -6.89 -7.90 -21.48
N GLY A 151 -6.78 -7.07 -20.45
CA GLY A 151 -7.40 -5.76 -20.32
C GLY A 151 -6.80 -4.98 -19.15
N PRO A 152 -7.36 -3.81 -18.80
CA PRO A 152 -6.84 -2.96 -17.75
C PRO A 152 -7.04 -3.52 -16.34
N HIS A 153 -5.99 -3.40 -15.53
CA HIS A 153 -5.95 -3.80 -14.13
C HIS A 153 -5.21 -2.77 -13.26
N PRO A 154 -5.82 -1.58 -13.00
CA PRO A 154 -5.32 -0.64 -12.00
C PRO A 154 -5.09 -1.36 -10.67
N HIS A 155 -3.84 -1.35 -10.19
CA HIS A 155 -3.48 -2.13 -9.00
C HIS A 155 -3.17 -1.24 -7.79
N SER A 156 -2.82 0.03 -8.00
CA SER A 156 -2.74 1.00 -6.91
C SER A 156 -3.13 2.40 -7.39
N ILE A 157 -3.43 3.28 -6.45
CA ILE A 157 -3.67 4.70 -6.70
C ILE A 157 -3.00 5.48 -5.58
N VAL A 158 -2.01 6.31 -5.90
CA VAL A 158 -1.16 6.98 -4.91
C VAL A 158 -1.08 8.46 -5.24
N LEU A 159 -1.35 9.32 -4.26
CA LEU A 159 -1.21 10.76 -4.41
C LEU A 159 0.26 11.18 -4.26
N ASP A 160 0.67 12.20 -5.01
CA ASP A 160 1.95 12.85 -4.83
C ASP A 160 2.04 13.59 -3.48
N PRO A 161 3.25 13.93 -3.02
CA PRO A 161 3.44 14.59 -1.73
C PRO A 161 2.71 15.95 -1.59
N GLU A 162 2.36 16.59 -2.70
CA GLU A 162 1.63 17.86 -2.72
C GLU A 162 0.11 17.69 -2.92
N ASN A 163 -0.39 16.44 -2.95
CA ASN A 163 -1.82 16.11 -3.07
C ASN A 163 -2.47 16.68 -4.35
N ARG A 164 -1.70 16.80 -5.43
CA ARG A 164 -2.12 17.35 -6.74
C ARG A 164 -2.37 16.27 -7.79
N TYR A 165 -1.57 15.21 -7.79
CA TYR A 165 -1.57 14.19 -8.82
C TYR A 165 -1.74 12.81 -8.21
N ALA A 166 -2.60 11.99 -8.81
CA ALA A 166 -2.77 10.58 -8.49
C ALA A 166 -2.09 9.71 -9.57
N PHE A 167 -1.23 8.80 -9.12
CA PHE A 167 -0.47 7.86 -9.95
C PHE A 167 -1.10 6.48 -9.85
N VAL A 168 -1.42 5.90 -11.00
CA VAL A 168 -2.17 4.65 -11.12
C VAL A 168 -1.37 3.66 -11.95
N PRO A 169 -0.51 2.83 -11.32
CA PRO A 169 0.05 1.65 -11.95
C PRO A 169 -1.09 0.72 -12.41
N ASP A 170 -1.16 0.51 -13.71
CA ASP A 170 -2.09 -0.41 -14.34
C ASP A 170 -1.31 -1.60 -14.89
N LEU A 171 -1.46 -2.73 -14.19
CA LEU A 171 -0.80 -3.99 -14.49
C LEU A 171 -1.17 -4.48 -15.89
N GLY A 172 -2.42 -4.25 -16.27
CA GLY A 172 -3.03 -4.81 -17.47
C GLY A 172 -2.59 -4.16 -18.78
N ILE A 173 -2.12 -2.92 -18.73
CA ILE A 173 -1.75 -2.14 -19.94
C ILE A 173 -0.29 -1.67 -19.95
N ASP A 174 0.52 -2.06 -18.97
CA ASP A 174 1.91 -1.62 -18.80
C ASP A 174 2.06 -0.09 -18.76
N ARG A 175 1.17 0.58 -18.01
CA ARG A 175 1.21 2.04 -17.85
C ARG A 175 1.13 2.45 -16.39
N ILE A 176 1.75 3.59 -16.08
CA ILE A 176 1.41 4.40 -14.91
C ILE A 176 0.58 5.56 -15.43
N VAL A 177 -0.73 5.53 -15.21
CA VAL A 177 -1.66 6.60 -15.62
C VAL A 177 -1.68 7.69 -14.56
N VAL A 178 -1.55 8.96 -14.96
CA VAL A 178 -1.50 10.10 -14.05
C VAL A 178 -2.76 10.94 -14.19
N TYR A 179 -3.40 11.22 -13.07
CA TYR A 179 -4.57 12.10 -12.96
C TYR A 179 -4.21 13.33 -12.13
N ARG A 180 -4.71 14.51 -12.48
CA ARG A 180 -4.78 15.65 -11.56
C ARG A 180 -6.04 15.51 -10.71
N LEU A 181 -5.90 15.64 -9.39
CA LEU A 181 -7.04 15.72 -8.48
C LEU A 181 -7.62 17.14 -8.52
N ASP A 182 -8.83 17.27 -9.08
CA ASP A 182 -9.59 18.51 -9.08
C ASP A 182 -10.53 18.51 -7.88
N GLU A 183 -10.04 19.02 -6.75
CA GLU A 183 -10.80 19.01 -5.49
C GLU A 183 -12.01 19.96 -5.50
N GLU A 184 -12.01 20.97 -6.36
CA GLU A 184 -13.13 21.91 -6.46
C GLU A 184 -14.34 21.25 -7.11
N ASN A 185 -14.10 20.50 -8.19
CA ASN A 185 -15.16 19.84 -8.96
C ASN A 185 -15.33 18.35 -8.60
N GLY A 186 -14.47 17.82 -7.72
CA GLY A 186 -14.46 16.41 -7.35
C GLY A 186 -14.21 15.49 -8.54
N LYS A 187 -13.14 15.77 -9.31
CA LYS A 187 -12.80 15.04 -10.54
C LYS A 187 -11.37 14.51 -10.55
N LEU A 188 -11.19 13.37 -11.21
CA LEU A 188 -9.88 12.84 -11.61
C LEU A 188 -9.62 13.22 -13.07
N VAL A 189 -8.85 14.27 -13.29
CA VAL A 189 -8.60 14.78 -14.65
C VAL A 189 -7.35 14.13 -15.22
N ARG A 190 -7.52 13.15 -16.13
CA ARG A 190 -6.42 12.43 -16.79
C ARG A 190 -5.44 13.41 -17.44
N GLN A 191 -4.15 13.20 -17.20
CA GLN A 191 -3.06 14.01 -17.73
C GLN A 191 -2.26 13.21 -18.76
N HIS A 192 -1.16 12.61 -18.32
CA HIS A 192 -0.26 11.80 -19.13
C HIS A 192 -0.12 10.41 -18.53
N GLU A 193 0.59 9.56 -19.25
CA GLU A 193 0.92 8.20 -18.83
C GLU A 193 2.41 7.94 -19.05
N THR A 194 2.98 7.07 -18.23
CA THR A 194 4.35 6.57 -18.40
C THR A 194 4.27 5.11 -18.80
N THR A 195 4.93 4.74 -19.90
CA THR A 195 5.03 3.35 -20.36
C THR A 195 6.14 2.64 -19.62
N VAL A 196 5.85 1.47 -19.06
CA VAL A 196 6.88 0.56 -18.54
C VAL A 196 7.22 -0.50 -19.60
N THR A 197 8.24 -1.31 -19.33
CA THR A 197 8.60 -2.45 -20.18
C THR A 197 7.37 -3.31 -20.51
N PRO A 198 7.10 -3.65 -21.79
CA PRO A 198 5.96 -4.50 -22.14
C PRO A 198 6.02 -5.86 -21.44
N GLY A 199 4.94 -6.23 -20.76
CA GLY A 199 4.82 -7.45 -19.97
C GLY A 199 5.28 -7.33 -18.52
N ALA A 200 5.68 -6.14 -18.06
CA ALA A 200 6.18 -5.93 -16.71
C ALA A 200 5.05 -5.91 -15.66
N GLY A 201 3.90 -5.34 -15.99
CA GLY A 201 2.74 -5.28 -15.12
C GLY A 201 2.97 -4.43 -13.86
N PRO A 202 2.98 -3.08 -13.98
CA PRO A 202 3.26 -2.19 -12.86
C PRO A 202 2.17 -2.29 -11.78
N ARG A 203 2.57 -2.45 -10.52
CA ARG A 203 1.68 -2.88 -9.43
C ARG A 203 1.49 -1.81 -8.35
N HIS A 204 2.50 -1.62 -7.51
CA HIS A 204 2.50 -0.62 -6.43
C HIS A 204 3.52 0.48 -6.72
N PHE A 205 3.26 1.67 -6.19
CA PHE A 205 4.03 2.88 -6.43
C PHE A 205 4.32 3.60 -5.11
N THR A 206 5.49 4.23 -5.00
CA THR A 206 5.85 5.00 -3.80
C THR A 206 6.77 6.17 -4.15
N PHE A 207 6.64 7.27 -3.41
CA PHE A 207 7.50 8.45 -3.56
C PHE A 207 8.62 8.42 -2.53
N HIS A 208 9.82 8.82 -2.94
CA HIS A 208 10.88 9.14 -2.00
C HIS A 208 10.45 10.29 -1.08
N PRO A 209 10.78 10.29 0.23
CA PRO A 209 10.38 11.35 1.16
C PRO A 209 10.81 12.78 0.76
N SER A 210 11.82 12.92 -0.10
CA SER A 210 12.23 14.22 -0.63
C SER A 210 11.31 14.76 -1.74
N GLY A 211 10.35 13.97 -2.23
CA GLY A 211 9.46 14.36 -3.34
C GLY A 211 10.14 14.55 -4.69
N ARG A 212 11.37 14.03 -4.87
CA ARG A 212 12.16 14.21 -6.11
C ARG A 212 12.26 12.96 -6.97
N THR A 213 12.05 11.78 -6.38
CA THR A 213 12.07 10.50 -7.08
C THR A 213 10.90 9.65 -6.63
N ALA A 214 10.55 8.68 -7.47
CA ALA A 214 9.49 7.73 -7.21
C ALA A 214 9.87 6.35 -7.75
N TYR A 215 9.21 5.32 -7.25
CA TYR A 215 9.51 3.94 -7.58
C TYR A 215 8.24 3.17 -7.84
N VAL A 216 8.25 2.35 -8.88
CA VAL A 216 7.20 1.37 -9.17
C VAL A 216 7.79 -0.02 -9.06
N ILE A 217 7.03 -0.93 -8.48
CA ILE A 217 7.34 -2.36 -8.49
C ILE A 217 6.43 -3.07 -9.50
N ASN A 218 7.03 -3.89 -10.36
CA ASN A 218 6.38 -4.58 -11.46
C ASN A 218 6.15 -6.05 -11.09
N GLU A 219 4.89 -6.49 -11.16
CA GLU A 219 4.47 -7.80 -10.69
C GLU A 219 5.00 -8.94 -11.57
N LEU A 220 4.92 -8.78 -12.89
CA LEU A 220 4.96 -9.90 -13.84
C LEU A 220 6.38 -10.20 -14.33
N ASP A 221 7.27 -9.21 -14.36
CA ASP A 221 8.67 -9.37 -14.74
C ASP A 221 9.66 -9.29 -13.55
N ASN A 222 9.14 -9.05 -12.35
CA ASN A 222 9.91 -8.94 -11.11
C ASN A 222 10.98 -7.82 -11.13
N THR A 223 10.61 -6.64 -11.62
CA THR A 223 11.50 -5.47 -11.64
C THR A 223 11.01 -4.34 -10.75
N ILE A 224 11.93 -3.45 -10.39
CA ILE A 224 11.62 -2.15 -9.78
C ILE A 224 12.20 -1.08 -10.70
N ILE A 225 11.40 -0.05 -11.01
CA ILE A 225 11.84 1.09 -11.81
C ILE A 225 11.93 2.32 -10.91
N ALA A 226 13.09 2.99 -10.94
CA ALA A 226 13.30 4.30 -10.31
C ALA A 226 13.04 5.41 -11.33
N TYR A 227 12.33 6.45 -10.90
CA TYR A 227 12.00 7.62 -11.71
C TYR A 227 12.47 8.90 -11.04
N ALA A 228 12.95 9.86 -11.83
CA ALA A 228 12.94 11.26 -11.45
C ALA A 228 11.50 11.78 -11.56
N TYR A 229 11.07 12.53 -10.56
CA TYR A 229 9.72 13.06 -10.48
C TYR A 229 9.73 14.58 -10.58
N ASP A 230 9.04 15.12 -11.59
CA ASP A 230 8.75 16.53 -11.69
C ASP A 230 7.42 16.85 -10.99
N GLY A 231 7.51 17.34 -9.76
CA GLY A 231 6.35 17.75 -8.97
C GLY A 231 5.49 18.81 -9.64
N PHE A 232 6.04 19.67 -10.50
CA PHE A 232 5.27 20.74 -11.15
C PHE A 232 4.37 20.20 -12.26
N SER A 233 4.91 19.33 -13.13
CA SER A 233 4.15 18.80 -14.26
C SER A 233 3.49 17.45 -13.98
N GLY A 234 3.87 16.75 -12.90
CA GLY A 234 3.42 15.40 -12.59
C GLY A 234 4.14 14.31 -13.39
N ARG A 235 5.23 14.64 -14.11
CA ARG A 235 5.91 13.70 -15.04
C ARG A 235 6.94 12.83 -14.34
N LEU A 236 7.11 11.63 -14.88
CA LEU A 236 8.12 10.65 -14.49
C LEU A 236 9.13 10.50 -15.64
N GLU A 237 10.41 10.54 -15.30
CA GLU A 237 11.51 10.22 -16.21
C GLU A 237 12.25 8.99 -15.66
N GLU A 238 12.33 7.92 -16.47
CA GLU A 238 12.97 6.66 -16.05
C GLU A 238 14.47 6.89 -15.82
N LEU A 239 14.95 6.47 -14.65
CA LEU A 239 16.36 6.56 -14.27
C LEU A 239 17.05 5.20 -14.36
N GLN A 240 16.35 4.16 -13.89
CA GLN A 240 16.94 2.83 -13.74
C GLN A 240 15.85 1.77 -13.61
N ILE A 241 16.12 0.59 -14.19
CA ILE A 241 15.38 -0.64 -13.93
C ILE A 241 16.32 -1.61 -13.21
N VAL A 242 15.89 -2.19 -12.10
CA VAL A 242 16.63 -3.24 -11.37
C VAL A 242 15.79 -4.49 -11.22
N ASN A 243 16.45 -5.65 -11.18
CA ASN A 243 15.79 -6.92 -10.92
C ASN A 243 15.54 -7.07 -9.41
N ALA A 244 14.33 -7.45 -9.01
CA ALA A 244 13.96 -7.68 -7.62
C ALA A 244 14.29 -9.09 -7.12
N LEU A 245 14.85 -9.96 -7.98
CA LEU A 245 15.23 -11.33 -7.67
C LEU A 245 16.75 -11.54 -7.75
N PRO A 246 17.29 -12.55 -7.06
CA PRO A 246 18.69 -12.95 -7.22
C PRO A 246 19.01 -13.36 -8.66
N GLU A 247 20.24 -13.08 -9.07
CA GLU A 247 20.75 -13.54 -10.36
C GLU A 247 20.63 -15.07 -10.47
N GLY A 248 20.06 -15.54 -11.58
CA GLY A 248 19.91 -16.96 -11.85
C GLY A 248 18.70 -17.63 -11.19
N TYR A 249 17.86 -16.92 -10.43
CA TYR A 249 16.57 -17.46 -9.98
C TYR A 249 15.65 -17.73 -11.18
N ARG A 250 15.08 -18.94 -11.28
CA ARG A 250 14.27 -19.40 -12.43
C ARG A 250 12.86 -19.85 -12.09
N GLU A 251 12.53 -19.97 -10.81
CA GLU A 251 11.19 -20.38 -10.40
C GLU A 251 10.21 -19.21 -10.53
N THR A 252 8.91 -19.53 -10.50
CA THR A 252 7.86 -18.52 -10.60
C THR A 252 7.91 -17.58 -9.39
N SER A 253 7.94 -16.28 -9.66
CA SER A 253 7.82 -15.24 -8.65
C SER A 253 7.01 -14.07 -9.19
N TYR A 254 6.35 -13.36 -8.28
CA TYR A 254 5.62 -12.13 -8.56
C TYR A 254 5.91 -11.09 -7.50
N CYS A 255 6.45 -9.95 -7.87
CA CYS A 255 6.57 -8.84 -6.93
C CYS A 255 5.20 -8.40 -6.41
N ALA A 256 5.14 -7.84 -5.20
CA ALA A 256 3.91 -7.30 -4.64
C ALA A 256 4.06 -5.86 -4.18
N ASP A 257 4.72 -5.64 -3.06
CA ASP A 257 4.68 -4.36 -2.38
C ASP A 257 6.03 -3.63 -2.41
N VAL A 258 6.01 -2.31 -2.28
CA VAL A 258 7.22 -1.47 -2.30
C VAL A 258 7.09 -0.31 -1.32
N HIS A 259 8.09 -0.16 -0.46
CA HIS A 259 8.14 0.92 0.53
C HIS A 259 9.56 1.44 0.70
N LEU A 260 9.68 2.74 0.96
CA LEU A 260 10.93 3.30 1.45
C LEU A 260 11.02 3.26 2.97
N SER A 261 12.24 3.17 3.47
CA SER A 261 12.52 3.60 4.84
C SER A 261 12.12 5.07 5.03
N PRO A 262 11.65 5.48 6.22
CA PRO A 262 11.28 6.88 6.48
C PRO A 262 12.41 7.89 6.24
N CYS A 263 13.67 7.46 6.38
CA CYS A 263 14.84 8.28 6.09
C CYS A 263 15.21 8.36 4.60
N GLY A 264 14.49 7.66 3.72
CA GLY A 264 14.71 7.64 2.27
C GLY A 264 15.91 6.80 1.79
N ARG A 265 16.82 6.40 2.69
CA ARG A 265 18.09 5.72 2.32
C ARG A 265 17.93 4.29 1.80
N PHE A 266 16.82 3.63 2.09
CA PHE A 266 16.57 2.24 1.67
C PHE A 266 15.19 2.11 1.04
N LEU A 267 15.13 1.25 0.02
CA LEU A 267 13.91 0.80 -0.63
C LEU A 267 13.79 -0.70 -0.48
N TYR A 268 12.59 -1.14 -0.10
CA TYR A 268 12.24 -2.53 0.12
C TYR A 268 11.20 -2.95 -0.92
N GLY A 269 11.31 -4.16 -1.45
CA GLY A 269 10.30 -4.76 -2.32
C GLY A 269 9.98 -6.20 -1.88
N SER A 270 8.74 -6.65 -1.99
CA SER A 270 8.38 -8.04 -1.68
C SER A 270 8.20 -8.91 -2.92
N ASN A 271 8.66 -10.16 -2.84
CA ASN A 271 8.54 -11.16 -3.91
C ASN A 271 7.73 -12.37 -3.42
N ARG A 272 6.60 -12.67 -4.07
CA ARG A 272 5.78 -13.86 -3.81
C ARG A 272 6.28 -15.02 -4.66
N GLY A 273 6.56 -16.17 -4.07
CA GLY A 273 7.20 -17.31 -4.73
C GLY A 273 8.66 -17.44 -4.32
N HIS A 274 9.48 -16.40 -4.53
CA HIS A 274 10.80 -16.33 -3.88
C HIS A 274 10.70 -16.08 -2.36
N ASP A 275 9.54 -15.59 -1.91
CA ASP A 275 9.16 -15.41 -0.50
C ASP A 275 10.20 -14.61 0.31
N SER A 276 10.54 -13.43 -0.23
CA SER A 276 11.58 -12.55 0.31
C SER A 276 11.19 -11.08 0.29
N ILE A 277 11.84 -10.28 1.14
CA ILE A 277 12.00 -8.85 0.94
C ILE A 277 13.38 -8.58 0.30
N VAL A 278 13.40 -7.97 -0.88
CA VAL A 278 14.62 -7.41 -1.48
C VAL A 278 14.90 -6.03 -0.88
N VAL A 279 16.17 -5.75 -0.60
CA VAL A 279 16.64 -4.49 -0.04
C VAL A 279 17.57 -3.80 -1.03
N PHE A 280 17.29 -2.53 -1.32
CA PHE A 280 18.16 -1.64 -2.07
C PHE A 280 18.55 -0.43 -1.22
N ARG A 281 19.79 0.04 -1.40
CA ARG A 281 20.20 1.38 -0.98
C ARG A 281 19.83 2.36 -2.08
N VAL A 282 19.25 3.49 -1.68
CA VAL A 282 18.92 4.62 -2.55
C VAL A 282 20.11 5.57 -2.58
N ASP A 283 20.58 5.93 -3.77
CA ASP A 283 21.56 6.99 -3.96
C ASP A 283 20.94 8.35 -3.65
N ASP A 284 21.63 9.16 -2.84
CA ASP A 284 21.10 10.43 -2.34
C ASP A 284 21.09 11.55 -3.40
N LYS A 285 21.84 11.39 -4.50
CA LYS A 285 21.96 12.40 -5.55
C LYS A 285 20.91 12.21 -6.62
N ASP A 286 20.78 11.00 -7.13
CA ASP A 286 19.93 10.70 -8.28
C ASP A 286 18.78 9.73 -7.97
N GLY A 287 18.77 9.08 -6.80
CA GLY A 287 17.72 8.14 -6.42
C GLY A 287 17.82 6.77 -7.10
N THR A 288 18.94 6.44 -7.73
CA THR A 288 19.19 5.09 -8.23
C THR A 288 19.35 4.08 -7.10
N LEU A 289 19.11 2.81 -7.41
CA LEU A 289 19.07 1.69 -6.51
C LEU A 289 20.31 0.83 -6.64
N THR A 290 20.97 0.56 -5.51
CA THR A 290 22.06 -0.41 -5.38
C THR A 290 21.62 -1.57 -4.50
N TYR A 291 21.74 -2.80 -5.00
CA TYR A 291 21.37 -4.01 -4.25
C TYR A 291 22.11 -4.12 -2.91
N VAL A 292 21.40 -4.55 -1.87
CA VAL A 292 21.95 -4.80 -0.53
C VAL A 292 21.76 -6.25 -0.10
N ASP A 293 20.52 -6.75 -0.13
CA ASP A 293 20.19 -8.06 0.42
C ASP A 293 18.87 -8.63 -0.11
N HIS A 294 18.69 -9.94 0.04
CA HIS A 294 17.39 -10.61 -0.04
C HIS A 294 17.15 -11.31 1.29
N THR A 295 16.14 -10.86 2.05
CA THR A 295 15.79 -11.48 3.34
C THR A 295 14.56 -12.37 3.19
N PRO A 296 14.62 -13.68 3.52
CA PRO A 296 13.44 -14.56 3.52
C PRO A 296 12.39 -14.08 4.52
N THR A 297 11.11 -14.08 4.13
CA THR A 297 10.03 -13.54 4.98
C THR A 297 9.55 -14.48 6.08
N GLN A 298 10.20 -15.65 6.23
CA GLN A 298 9.87 -16.70 7.21
C GLN A 298 8.40 -17.17 7.10
N GLY A 299 7.81 -17.05 5.92
CA GLY A 299 6.48 -17.49 5.55
C GLY A 299 6.37 -17.55 4.03
N SER A 300 5.16 -17.62 3.49
CA SER A 300 4.95 -17.72 2.04
C SER A 300 3.99 -16.67 1.49
N PHE A 301 4.27 -16.19 0.28
CA PHE A 301 3.53 -15.14 -0.43
C PHE A 301 3.45 -13.83 0.38
N PRO A 302 4.57 -13.13 0.61
CA PRO A 302 4.59 -11.81 1.25
C PRO A 302 3.88 -10.75 0.40
N ARG A 303 2.55 -10.65 0.51
CA ARG A 303 1.72 -9.79 -0.34
C ARG A 303 1.83 -8.31 0.03
N ASN A 304 2.12 -8.02 1.29
CA ASN A 304 2.29 -6.67 1.79
C ASN A 304 3.27 -6.68 2.97
N PHE A 305 3.93 -5.56 3.18
CA PHE A 305 4.71 -5.31 4.38
C PHE A 305 4.61 -3.83 4.76
N ALA A 306 5.03 -3.50 5.98
CA ALA A 306 5.05 -2.11 6.45
C ALA A 306 6.34 -1.82 7.20
N VAL A 307 6.82 -0.57 7.09
CA VAL A 307 8.01 -0.07 7.80
C VAL A 307 7.56 0.92 8.86
N THR A 308 8.05 0.78 10.09
CA THR A 308 7.73 1.72 11.17
C THR A 308 8.26 3.12 10.88
N ARG A 309 7.55 4.15 11.36
CA ARG A 309 7.92 5.57 11.13
C ARG A 309 9.29 5.95 11.67
N ASP A 310 9.76 5.27 12.71
CA ASP A 310 11.11 5.44 13.25
C ASP A 310 12.19 4.71 12.42
N GLY A 311 11.79 3.94 11.41
CA GLY A 311 12.66 3.19 10.51
C GLY A 311 13.37 2.00 11.15
N ARG A 312 12.93 1.55 12.33
CA ARG A 312 13.63 0.49 13.11
C ARG A 312 13.07 -0.90 12.89
N MET A 313 11.85 -1.01 12.39
CA MET A 313 11.18 -2.29 12.20
C MET A 313 10.47 -2.40 10.86
N LEU A 314 10.39 -3.64 10.38
CA LEU A 314 9.57 -4.04 9.25
C LEU A 314 8.66 -5.20 9.68
N LEU A 315 7.42 -5.19 9.21
CA LEU A 315 6.46 -6.28 9.41
C LEU A 315 6.07 -6.83 8.04
N ALA A 316 6.16 -8.14 7.84
CA ALA A 316 5.80 -8.79 6.57
C ALA A 316 4.56 -9.67 6.75
N ALA A 317 3.53 -9.45 5.93
CA ALA A 317 2.30 -10.24 5.89
C ALA A 317 2.40 -11.32 4.80
N ASN A 318 2.50 -12.57 5.24
CA ASN A 318 2.66 -13.74 4.40
C ASN A 318 1.30 -14.42 4.18
N GLN A 319 0.70 -14.17 3.02
CA GLN A 319 -0.66 -14.56 2.68
C GLN A 319 -0.90 -16.08 2.80
N GLU A 320 -0.06 -16.91 2.19
CA GLU A 320 -0.34 -18.35 2.05
C GLU A 320 0.10 -19.16 3.28
N SER A 321 0.89 -18.56 4.16
CA SER A 321 1.28 -19.18 5.44
C SER A 321 0.45 -18.70 6.63
N ASP A 322 -0.51 -17.79 6.43
CA ASP A 322 -1.31 -17.19 7.51
C ASP A 322 -0.46 -16.56 8.63
N THR A 323 0.63 -15.86 8.27
CA THR A 323 1.55 -15.26 9.26
C THR A 323 1.86 -13.79 9.01
N ILE A 324 2.11 -13.06 10.10
CA ILE A 324 2.84 -11.79 10.10
C ILE A 324 4.14 -12.02 10.88
N VAL A 325 5.27 -11.68 10.26
CA VAL A 325 6.61 -11.81 10.87
C VAL A 325 7.23 -10.42 11.02
N THR A 326 7.89 -10.17 12.16
CA THR A 326 8.53 -8.88 12.43
C THR A 326 10.06 -8.96 12.31
N TYR A 327 10.66 -7.86 11.86
CA TYR A 327 12.09 -7.71 11.60
C TYR A 327 12.59 -6.43 12.25
N THR A 328 13.83 -6.46 12.71
CA THR A 328 14.62 -5.26 12.98
C THR A 328 15.33 -4.81 11.72
N ILE A 329 15.49 -3.50 11.57
CA ILE A 329 16.21 -2.87 10.47
C ILE A 329 17.54 -2.36 10.99
N ASP A 330 18.64 -2.80 10.37
CA ASP A 330 19.95 -2.18 10.59
C ASP A 330 19.94 -0.76 9.99
N ALA A 331 20.14 0.26 10.83
CA ALA A 331 20.02 1.65 10.41
C ALA A 331 21.10 2.06 9.39
N GLU A 332 22.25 1.40 9.34
CA GLU A 332 23.34 1.77 8.45
C GLU A 332 23.30 1.01 7.14
N THR A 333 22.85 -0.24 7.15
CA THR A 333 22.84 -1.11 5.97
C THR A 333 21.46 -1.35 5.38
N GLY A 334 20.38 -1.13 6.15
CA GLY A 334 19.01 -1.47 5.76
C GLY A 334 18.69 -2.96 5.82
N ARG A 335 19.60 -3.78 6.36
CA ARG A 335 19.42 -5.24 6.41
C ARG A 335 18.36 -5.61 7.44
N LEU A 336 17.61 -6.66 7.15
CA LEU A 336 16.53 -7.13 8.00
C LEU A 336 16.99 -8.33 8.82
N THR A 337 16.74 -8.31 10.13
CA THR A 337 16.95 -9.47 11.02
C THR A 337 15.63 -9.86 11.67
N PRO A 338 15.13 -11.10 11.49
CA PRO A 338 13.87 -11.53 12.10
C PRO A 338 13.97 -11.47 13.63
N THR A 339 12.92 -10.98 14.28
CA THR A 339 12.84 -10.89 15.75
C THR A 339 12.59 -12.25 16.41
N GLY A 340 12.04 -13.21 15.64
CA GLY A 340 11.49 -14.47 16.14
C GLY A 340 10.00 -14.39 16.50
N ASP A 341 9.39 -13.21 16.46
CA ASP A 341 7.96 -13.05 16.70
C ASP A 341 7.14 -13.31 15.44
N VAL A 342 6.15 -14.19 15.57
CA VAL A 342 5.22 -14.60 14.52
C VAL A 342 3.80 -14.48 15.05
N ILE A 343 2.94 -13.78 14.33
CA ILE A 343 1.50 -13.72 14.59
C ILE A 343 0.78 -14.54 13.54
N THR A 344 -0.15 -15.39 13.97
CA THR A 344 -1.02 -16.12 13.06
C THR A 344 -2.28 -15.30 12.80
N VAL A 345 -2.47 -14.91 11.54
CA VAL A 345 -3.66 -14.21 11.03
C VAL A 345 -3.99 -14.85 9.71
N LYS A 346 -5.26 -15.21 9.48
CA LYS A 346 -5.64 -15.88 8.24
C LYS A 346 -5.49 -14.92 7.06
N LYS A 347 -4.70 -15.30 6.05
CA LYS A 347 -4.46 -14.57 4.80
C LYS A 347 -4.27 -13.06 4.99
N PRO A 348 -3.26 -12.61 5.74
CA PRO A 348 -3.00 -11.20 5.95
C PRO A 348 -2.40 -10.63 4.66
N VAL A 349 -2.97 -9.54 4.15
CA VAL A 349 -2.62 -9.00 2.83
C VAL A 349 -2.47 -7.48 2.79
N CYS A 350 -2.71 -6.79 3.90
CA CYS A 350 -2.40 -5.38 4.08
C CYS A 350 -2.04 -5.11 5.54
N LEU A 351 -1.00 -4.33 5.78
CA LEU A 351 -0.54 -3.82 7.07
C LEU A 351 -0.49 -2.30 6.96
N GLU A 352 -1.37 -1.61 7.68
CA GLU A 352 -1.38 -0.16 7.77
C GLU A 352 -0.93 0.25 9.18
N LEU A 353 0.24 0.88 9.26
CA LEU A 353 0.80 1.39 10.50
C LEU A 353 0.27 2.80 10.79
N TYR A 354 -0.25 3.01 12.01
CA TYR A 354 -0.68 4.32 12.47
C TYR A 354 -0.33 4.53 13.94
N GLU A 355 -0.28 5.79 14.37
CA GLU A 355 -0.10 6.13 15.78
C GLU A 355 -1.42 6.61 16.35
N GLU A 356 -1.79 6.07 17.51
CA GLU A 356 -2.88 6.62 18.28
C GLU A 356 -2.39 7.78 19.13
N PRO A 357 -3.16 8.89 19.21
CA PRO A 357 -2.89 9.94 20.19
C PRO A 357 -2.80 9.30 21.58
N GLY A 358 -1.78 9.68 22.36
CA GLY A 358 -1.69 9.26 23.76
C GLY A 358 -2.95 9.69 24.51
N SER A 359 -3.46 8.82 25.38
CA SER A 359 -4.51 9.22 26.33
C SER A 359 -3.95 10.29 27.26
N GLU A 360 -4.59 11.47 27.30
CA GLU A 360 -4.31 12.51 28.30
C GLU A 360 -4.57 12.05 29.74
#